data_AF-A0A661XYJ6-F1
#
_entry.id   AF-A0A661XYJ6-F1
#
_cell.length_a   1.000
_cell.length_b   1.000
_cell.length_c   1.000
_cell.angle_alpha   90.00
_cell.angle_beta   90.00
_cell.angle_gamma   90.00
#
_symmetry.space_group_name_H-M   'P 1'
#
loop_
_entity.id
_entity.type
_entity.pdbx_description
1 polymer ?
#
loop_
_entity_poly.entity_id
_entity_poly.type
_entity_poly.pdbx_seq_one_letter_code
_entity_poly.pdbx_strand_id
1 'polypeptide(L)'
;MKLKNPAIAEALLSLFYPRICAACTHSLFSHEKVICMHCERHLPKTGFEDWSENPIEKIFWGRVYITGASALYFYGKGEKVQRLMHGLKYR
;
A
#
# COMPACT_ATOMS: atom_id res chain seq x y z
N MET A 1 -0.82 37.31 20.83
CA MET A 1 -0.11 36.23 21.56
C MET A 1 0.57 35.34 20.52
N LYS A 2 1.86 35.57 20.23
CA LYS A 2 2.58 34.88 19.15
C LYS A 2 2.99 33.48 19.63
N LEU A 3 2.22 32.47 19.26
CA LEU A 3 2.62 31.07 19.41
C LEU A 3 3.76 30.81 18.41
N LYS A 4 4.99 31.03 18.88
CA LYS A 4 6.23 30.83 18.12
C LYS A 4 6.68 29.38 18.32
N ASN A 5 5.88 28.42 17.90
CA ASN A 5 6.32 27.03 17.82
C ASN A 5 5.52 26.26 16.76
N PRO A 6 6.10 25.98 15.57
CA PRO A 6 5.38 25.36 14.45
C PRO A 6 4.83 23.97 14.81
N ALA A 7 5.52 23.25 15.71
CA ALA A 7 5.14 21.90 16.12
C ALA A 7 3.77 21.81 16.82
N ILE A 8 3.37 22.83 17.59
CA ILE A 8 2.08 22.82 18.32
C ILE A 8 0.92 23.10 17.36
N ALA A 9 1.14 23.99 16.38
CA ALA A 9 0.16 24.28 15.34
C ALA A 9 -0.08 23.05 14.45
N GLU A 10 0.99 22.35 14.05
CA GLU A 10 0.87 21.10 13.28
C GLU A 10 0.18 19.98 14.07
N ALA A 11 0.49 19.83 15.37
CA ALA A 11 -0.18 18.88 16.24
C ALA A 11 -1.69 19.15 16.34
N LEU A 12 -2.10 20.41 16.53
CA LEU A 12 -3.50 20.82 16.52
C LEU A 12 -4.17 20.57 15.17
N LEU A 13 -3.50 20.87 14.06
CA LEU A 13 -4.03 20.60 12.71
C LEU A 13 -4.23 19.10 12.47
N SER A 14 -3.31 18.25 12.96
CA SER A 14 -3.40 16.79 12.80
C SER A 14 -4.59 16.14 13.55
N LEU A 15 -5.16 16.83 14.55
CA LEU A 15 -6.40 16.38 15.22
C LEU A 15 -7.62 16.53 14.31
N PHE A 16 -7.65 17.59 13.48
CA PHE A 16 -8.76 17.86 12.55
C PHE A 16 -8.53 17.22 11.18
N TYR A 17 -7.28 17.15 10.74
CA TYR A 17 -6.86 16.61 9.44
C TYR A 17 -5.76 15.56 9.63
N PRO A 18 -6.09 14.39 10.21
CA PRO A 18 -5.12 13.33 10.39
C PRO A 18 -4.64 12.81 9.03
N ARG A 19 -3.36 12.46 8.95
CA ARG A 19 -2.87 11.66 7.82
C ARG A 19 -3.49 10.27 7.94
N ILE A 20 -4.18 9.81 6.91
CA ILE A 20 -4.89 8.53 6.93
C ILE A 20 -4.21 7.48 6.04
N CYS A 21 -4.24 6.23 6.48
CA CYS A 21 -3.74 5.08 5.74
C CYS A 21 -4.56 4.86 4.46
N ALA A 22 -3.90 4.76 3.31
CA ALA A 22 -4.55 4.53 2.03
C ALA A 22 -5.29 3.18 1.94
N ALA A 23 -4.90 2.19 2.77
CA ALA A 23 -5.48 0.86 2.78
C ALA A 23 -6.65 0.69 3.76
N CYS A 24 -6.58 1.24 4.98
CA CYS A 24 -7.60 1.01 6.03
C CYS A 24 -8.19 2.28 6.64
N THR A 25 -7.80 3.46 6.15
CA THR A 25 -8.30 4.77 6.61
C THR A 25 -8.06 5.11 8.09
N HIS A 26 -7.24 4.33 8.82
CA HIS A 26 -6.79 4.68 10.17
C HIS A 26 -5.74 5.79 10.12
N SER A 27 -5.60 6.54 11.21
CA SER A 27 -4.57 7.57 11.36
C SER A 27 -3.17 6.95 11.27
N LEU A 28 -2.27 7.62 10.55
CA LEU A 28 -0.87 7.25 10.39
C LEU A 28 -0.03 7.91 11.48
N PHE A 29 0.91 7.16 12.03
CA PHE A 29 1.93 7.72 12.91
C PHE A 29 2.88 8.66 12.16
N SER A 30 3.69 9.43 12.90
CA SER A 30 4.64 10.40 12.32
C SER A 30 5.62 9.77 11.32
N HIS A 31 6.06 8.53 11.58
CA HIS A 31 6.97 7.76 10.75
C HIS A 31 6.31 7.03 9.58
N GLU A 32 4.98 6.87 9.59
CA GLU A 32 4.23 6.21 8.54
C GLU A 32 3.83 7.22 7.46
N LYS A 33 4.02 6.86 6.18
CA LYS A 33 3.80 7.78 5.06
C LYS A 33 2.48 7.56 4.32
N VAL A 34 2.24 6.34 3.84
CA VAL A 34 1.13 6.01 2.92
C VAL A 34 0.22 4.93 3.49
N ILE A 35 0.84 3.90 4.06
CA ILE A 35 0.16 2.76 4.68
C ILE A 35 0.66 2.62 6.11
N CYS A 36 -0.24 2.19 7.01
CA CYS A 36 0.16 1.86 8.37
C CYS A 36 0.89 0.52 8.41
N MET A 37 1.76 0.34 9.40
CA MET A 37 2.55 -0.87 9.63
C MET A 37 1.68 -2.13 9.77
N HIS A 38 0.48 -1.98 10.34
CA HIS A 38 -0.48 -3.09 10.42
C HIS A 38 -0.93 -3.52 9.01
N CYS A 39 -1.28 -2.58 8.13
CA CYS A 39 -1.66 -2.94 6.77
C CYS A 39 -0.49 -3.52 5.99
N GLU A 40 0.68 -2.89 6.06
CA GLU A 40 1.88 -3.36 5.36
C GLU A 40 2.22 -4.82 5.67
N ARG A 41 2.16 -5.22 6.95
CA ARG A 41 2.42 -6.61 7.37
C ARG A 41 1.34 -7.62 6.99
N HIS A 42 0.10 -7.16 6.79
CA HIS A 42 -1.05 -8.03 6.48
C HIS A 42 -1.49 -7.93 5.01
N LEU A 43 -0.73 -7.24 4.14
CA LEU A 43 -0.99 -7.28 2.71
C LEU A 43 -0.76 -8.71 2.20
N PRO A 44 -1.65 -9.24 1.34
CA PRO A 44 -1.59 -10.62 0.90
C PRO A 44 -0.49 -10.79 -0.16
N LYS A 45 0.77 -10.89 0.30
CA LYS A 45 1.93 -11.13 -0.56
C LYS A 45 1.87 -12.53 -1.16
N THR A 46 2.28 -12.67 -2.41
CA THR A 46 2.28 -13.97 -3.11
C THR A 46 3.58 -14.74 -2.89
N GLY A 47 4.72 -14.04 -2.78
CA GLY A 47 6.06 -14.63 -2.73
C GLY A 47 6.52 -15.24 -4.06
N PHE A 48 5.89 -14.89 -5.19
CA PHE A 48 6.23 -15.47 -6.50
C PHE A 48 7.57 -14.99 -7.05
N GLU A 49 8.11 -13.88 -6.53
CA GLU A 49 9.44 -13.38 -6.87
C GLU A 49 10.59 -14.35 -6.52
N ASP A 50 10.41 -15.18 -5.50
CA ASP A 50 11.43 -16.14 -5.04
C ASP A 50 11.27 -17.54 -5.66
N TRP A 51 10.24 -17.73 -6.50
CA TRP A 51 9.90 -19.03 -7.07
C TRP A 51 10.01 -19.01 -8.60
N SER A 52 10.94 -19.80 -9.13
CA SER A 52 11.03 -20.12 -10.56
C SER A 52 9.86 -21.00 -11.02
N GLU A 53 9.33 -20.79 -12.23
CA GLU A 53 8.15 -21.50 -12.76
C GLU A 53 6.88 -21.26 -11.93
N ASN A 54 6.76 -20.06 -11.37
CA ASN A 54 5.58 -19.66 -10.61
C ASN A 54 4.32 -19.61 -11.51
N PRO A 55 3.12 -19.55 -10.91
CA PRO A 55 1.86 -19.52 -11.66
C PRO A 55 1.76 -18.35 -12.66
N ILE A 56 2.45 -17.23 -12.41
CA ILE A 56 2.43 -16.07 -13.29
C ILE A 56 3.25 -16.36 -14.55
N GLU A 57 4.44 -16.95 -14.43
CA GLU A 57 5.25 -17.39 -15.58
C GLU A 57 4.49 -18.38 -16.46
N LYS A 58 3.79 -19.34 -15.83
CA LYS A 58 3.00 -20.35 -16.52
C LYS A 58 1.89 -19.79 -17.41
N ILE A 59 1.33 -18.62 -17.06
CA ILE A 59 0.31 -17.97 -17.91
C ILE A 59 0.90 -17.54 -19.27
N PHE A 60 2.20 -17.25 -19.32
CA PHE A 60 2.88 -16.80 -20.54
C PHE A 60 3.50 -17.94 -21.36
N TRP A 61 3.53 -19.16 -20.83
CA TRP A 61 4.07 -20.32 -21.53
C TRP A 61 3.35 -20.55 -22.87
N GLY A 62 4.15 -20.70 -23.93
CA GLY A 62 3.64 -20.89 -25.30
C GLY A 62 3.02 -19.65 -25.95
N ARG A 63 2.99 -18.50 -25.26
CA ARG A 63 2.46 -17.23 -25.82
C ARG A 63 3.57 -16.27 -26.20
N VAL A 64 4.57 -16.13 -25.34
CA VAL A 64 5.67 -15.18 -25.53
C VAL A 64 6.90 -15.65 -24.75
N TYR A 65 8.09 -15.36 -25.27
CA TYR A 65 9.34 -15.59 -24.56
C TYR A 65 9.53 -14.50 -23.50
N ILE A 66 9.54 -14.89 -22.23
CA ILE A 66 9.82 -14.04 -21.08
C ILE A 66 10.98 -14.62 -20.27
N THR A 67 11.76 -13.77 -19.60
CA THR A 67 12.83 -14.20 -18.70
C THR A 67 12.35 -14.47 -17.29
N GLY A 68 11.15 -14.00 -16.94
CA GLY A 68 10.51 -14.20 -15.64
C GLY A 68 9.25 -13.35 -15.52
N ALA A 69 8.36 -13.73 -14.60
CA ALA A 69 7.16 -12.98 -14.29
C ALA A 69 6.77 -13.17 -12.83
N SER A 70 6.20 -12.15 -12.20
CA SER A 70 5.73 -12.23 -10.80
C SER A 70 4.57 -11.26 -10.58
N ALA A 71 3.84 -11.46 -9.49
CA ALA A 71 2.77 -10.59 -9.03
C ALA A 71 2.91 -10.38 -7.53
N LEU A 72 3.09 -9.15 -7.05
CA LEU A 72 3.46 -8.89 -5.65
C LEU A 72 2.35 -9.19 -4.63
N TYR A 73 1.07 -8.96 -4.99
CA TYR A 73 -0.06 -9.12 -4.09
C TYR A 73 -1.23 -9.85 -4.75
N PHE A 74 -1.98 -10.62 -3.95
CA PHE A 74 -3.30 -11.11 -4.37
C PHE A 74 -4.32 -9.96 -4.40
N TYR A 75 -5.22 -10.01 -5.38
CA TYR A 75 -6.30 -9.05 -5.51
C TYR A 75 -7.64 -9.70 -5.12
N GLY A 76 -8.27 -9.16 -4.08
CA GLY A 76 -9.63 -9.51 -3.66
C GLY A 76 -10.58 -8.31 -3.74
N LYS A 77 -11.84 -8.56 -4.14
CA LYS A 77 -12.89 -7.53 -4.12
C LYS A 77 -13.23 -7.17 -2.67
N GLY A 78 -13.27 -5.87 -2.37
CA GLY A 78 -13.50 -5.33 -1.03
C GLY A 78 -12.24 -5.27 -0.16
N GLU A 79 -11.11 -5.79 -0.63
CA GLU A 79 -9.89 -5.87 0.17
C GLU A 79 -9.03 -4.59 0.10
N LYS A 80 -8.04 -4.52 0.99
CA LYS A 80 -7.06 -3.44 1.09
C LYS A 80 -6.36 -3.17 -0.25
N VAL A 81 -5.98 -4.22 -0.98
CA VAL A 81 -5.30 -4.09 -2.28
C VAL A 81 -6.18 -3.39 -3.32
N GLN A 82 -7.48 -3.68 -3.36
CA GLN A 82 -8.40 -2.94 -4.25
C GLN A 82 -8.46 -1.46 -3.91
N ARG A 83 -8.55 -1.11 -2.62
CA ARG A 83 -8.58 0.29 -2.20
C ARG A 83 -7.29 1.02 -2.58
N LEU A 84 -6.13 0.36 -2.40
CA LEU A 84 -4.84 0.89 -2.82
C LEU A 84 -4.78 1.12 -4.34
N MET A 85 -5.20 0.14 -5.14
CA MET A 85 -5.24 0.26 -6.60
C MET A 85 -6.19 1.37 -7.06
N HIS A 86 -7.36 1.50 -6.42
CA HIS A 86 -8.29 2.59 -6.71
C HIS A 86 -7.69 3.95 -6.35
N GLY A 87 -6.98 4.05 -5.21
CA GLY A 87 -6.23 5.23 -4.84
C GLY A 87 -5.20 5.59 -5.91
N LEU A 88 -4.38 4.64 -6.33
CA LEU A 88 -3.32 4.87 -7.31
C LEU A 88 -3.83 5.27 -8.70
N LYS A 89 -5.01 4.76 -9.11
CA LYS A 89 -5.57 5.04 -10.44
C LYS A 89 -6.32 6.37 -10.52
N TYR A 90 -7.02 6.77 -9.45
CA TYR A 90 -8.02 7.84 -9.50
C TYR A 90 -7.75 8.99 -8.53
N ARG A 91 -6.72 8.92 -7.69
CA ARG A 91 -6.31 9.98 -6.76
C ARG A 91 -4.85 10.29 -6.97
#